data_AF-A0A838GK11-F1
#
_entry.id   AF-A0A838GK11-F1
#
_cell.length_a   1.000
_cell.length_b   1.000
_cell.length_c   1.000
_cell.angle_alpha   90.00
_cell.angle_beta   90.00
_cell.angle_gamma   90.00
#
_symmetry.space_group_name_H-M   'P 1'
#
loop_
_entity.id
_entity.type
_entity.pdbx_description
1 polymer ?
#
loop_
_entity_poly.entity_id
_entity_poly.type
_entity_poly.pdbx_seq_one_letter_code
_entity_poly.pdbx_strand_id
1 'polypeptide(L)'
;MPETPASAPPIDGLSRNPRIRTVPFDMTAVELIAQCLGVEASLAPFRLPSSAVWQMMVPGSGGRPQAMLTLWPGIRRIDVIAGPATIVFTDLRNVDLVPEVEVQFRRANRELLIVARGGKVIVRA
;
A
#
# COMPACT_ATOMS: atom_id res chain seq x y z
N MET A 1 -51.29 -17.93 -26.26
CA MET A 1 -50.25 -18.31 -25.28
C MET A 1 -49.26 -17.16 -25.24
N PRO A 2 -49.07 -16.45 -24.11
CA PRO A 2 -48.07 -15.41 -24.01
C PRO A 2 -46.73 -16.01 -23.54
N GLU A 3 -45.65 -15.64 -24.22
CA GLU A 3 -44.28 -16.04 -23.91
C GLU A 3 -43.81 -15.38 -22.60
N THR A 4 -43.23 -16.17 -21.70
CA THR A 4 -42.62 -15.71 -20.45
C THR A 4 -41.23 -15.13 -20.76
N PRO A 5 -40.89 -13.90 -20.34
CA PRO A 5 -39.54 -13.40 -20.54
C PRO A 5 -38.56 -14.11 -19.59
N ALA A 6 -37.44 -14.56 -20.15
CA ALA A 6 -36.35 -15.20 -19.42
C ALA A 6 -35.82 -14.30 -18.31
N SER A 7 -35.84 -14.85 -17.08
CA SER A 7 -35.27 -14.23 -15.88
C SER A 7 -33.75 -14.06 -16.06
N ALA A 8 -33.26 -12.83 -15.97
CA ALA A 8 -31.83 -12.53 -15.95
C ALA A 8 -31.16 -13.21 -14.74
N PRO A 9 -29.91 -13.70 -14.87
CA PRO A 9 -29.24 -14.34 -13.76
C PRO A 9 -28.98 -13.33 -12.63
N PRO A 10 -29.04 -13.77 -11.36
CA PRO A 10 -28.68 -12.92 -10.23
C PRO A 10 -27.22 -12.49 -10.38
N ILE A 11 -26.99 -11.18 -10.32
CA ILE A 11 -25.63 -10.62 -10.26
C ILE A 11 -25.08 -10.99 -8.89
N ASP A 12 -24.31 -12.08 -8.89
CA ASP A 12 -23.80 -12.71 -7.69
C ASP A 12 -22.80 -11.77 -6.98
N GLY A 13 -23.18 -11.31 -5.79
CA GLY A 13 -22.25 -11.00 -4.71
C GLY A 13 -21.31 -9.80 -4.86
N LEU A 14 -21.85 -8.57 -4.79
CA LEU A 14 -21.11 -7.43 -4.23
C LEU A 14 -20.93 -7.62 -2.71
N SER A 15 -20.10 -8.60 -2.33
CA SER A 15 -19.58 -8.73 -0.97
C SER A 15 -18.17 -9.27 -0.99
N ARG A 16 -17.23 -8.39 -1.30
CA ARG A 16 -15.88 -8.49 -0.75
C ARG A 16 -15.64 -7.21 0.00
N ASN A 17 -16.18 -7.10 1.20
CA ASN A 17 -15.60 -6.15 2.15
C ASN A 17 -14.16 -6.65 2.35
N PRO A 18 -13.12 -5.99 1.81
CA PRO A 18 -11.76 -6.50 1.93
C PRO A 18 -11.45 -6.48 3.42
N ARG A 19 -11.23 -7.65 4.04
CA ARG A 19 -10.79 -7.67 5.44
C ARG A 19 -9.46 -6.94 5.50
N ILE A 20 -9.49 -5.74 6.08
CA ILE A 20 -8.29 -4.96 6.35
C ILE A 20 -7.39 -5.83 7.23
N ARG A 21 -6.16 -6.07 6.79
CA ARG A 21 -5.18 -6.85 7.54
C ARG A 21 -4.15 -5.90 8.12
N THR A 22 -4.11 -5.82 9.45
CA THR A 22 -3.07 -5.08 10.18
C THR A 22 -1.88 -6.00 10.47
N VAL A 23 -0.67 -5.55 10.13
CA VAL A 23 0.59 -6.24 10.45
C VAL A 23 1.60 -5.28 11.07
N PRO A 24 2.55 -5.75 11.90
CA PRO A 24 3.68 -4.92 12.35
C PRO A 24 4.51 -4.43 11.16
N PHE A 25 5.08 -3.23 11.26
CA PHE A 25 6.04 -2.76 10.26
C PHE A 25 7.43 -3.37 10.51
N ASP A 26 7.63 -4.59 10.02
CA ASP A 26 8.89 -5.32 10.08
C ASP A 26 9.29 -5.88 8.70
N MET A 27 10.32 -6.73 8.66
CA MET A 27 10.80 -7.34 7.42
C MET A 27 9.74 -8.18 6.70
N THR A 28 8.84 -8.83 7.43
CA THR A 28 7.77 -9.65 6.84
C THR A 28 6.70 -8.81 6.14
N ALA A 29 6.50 -7.58 6.60
CA ALA A 29 5.53 -6.67 6.00
C ALA A 29 5.93 -6.20 4.60
N VAL A 30 7.22 -6.21 4.25
CA VAL A 30 7.71 -5.72 2.95
C VAL A 30 7.04 -6.47 1.79
N GLU A 31 7.04 -7.80 1.83
CA GLU A 31 6.42 -8.63 0.79
C GLU A 31 4.91 -8.45 0.75
N LEU A 32 4.26 -8.33 1.90
CA LEU A 32 2.82 -8.12 2.00
C LEU A 32 2.39 -6.75 1.43
N ILE A 33 3.19 -5.71 1.66
CA ILE A 33 2.97 -4.38 1.08
C ILE A 33 3.11 -4.44 -0.44
N ALA A 34 4.15 -5.10 -0.94
CA ALA A 34 4.41 -5.25 -2.36
C ALA A 34 3.25 -5.98 -3.07
N GLN A 35 2.81 -7.10 -2.50
CA GLN A 35 1.62 -7.84 -2.97
C GLN A 35 0.36 -6.96 -2.95
N CYS A 36 0.09 -6.28 -1.83
CA CYS A 36 -1.06 -5.39 -1.68
C CYS A 36 -1.07 -4.27 -2.73
N LEU A 37 0.10 -3.74 -3.10
CA LEU A 37 0.26 -2.70 -4.11
C LEU A 37 0.40 -3.24 -5.54
N GLY A 38 0.54 -4.55 -5.72
CA GLY A 38 0.67 -5.19 -7.03
C GLY A 38 2.00 -4.84 -7.70
N VAL A 39 3.05 -4.71 -6.91
CA VAL A 39 4.40 -4.32 -7.35
C VAL A 39 5.43 -5.28 -6.77
N GLU A 40 6.64 -5.22 -7.31
CA GLU A 40 7.78 -5.97 -6.76
C GLU A 40 8.55 -5.12 -5.75
N ALA A 41 9.03 -5.77 -4.69
CA ALA A 41 10.00 -5.21 -3.78
C ALA A 41 11.41 -5.65 -4.20
N SER A 42 12.33 -4.70 -4.24
CA SER A 42 13.74 -4.94 -4.53
C SER A 42 14.61 -4.43 -3.38
N LEU A 43 15.78 -5.03 -3.18
CA LEU A 43 16.73 -4.49 -2.21
C LEU A 43 17.32 -3.17 -2.73
N ALA A 44 17.34 -2.16 -1.87
CA ALA A 44 18.01 -0.91 -2.17
C ALA A 44 19.53 -1.11 -2.27
N PRO A 45 20.25 -0.26 -3.02
CA PRO A 45 21.71 -0.34 -3.14
C PRO A 45 22.46 0.07 -1.86
N PHE A 46 21.74 0.57 -0.85
CA PHE A 46 22.26 0.95 0.46
C PHE A 46 21.60 0.13 1.57
N ARG A 47 22.31 -0.03 2.68
CA ARG A 47 21.89 -0.83 3.83
C ARG A 47 22.21 -0.14 5.14
N LEU A 48 21.48 -0.47 6.18
CA LEU A 48 21.88 -0.17 7.54
C LEU A 48 22.77 -1.31 8.08
N PRO A 49 23.64 -1.05 9.07
CA PRO A 49 24.47 -2.10 9.68
C PRO A 49 23.67 -3.32 10.16
N SER A 50 22.43 -3.11 10.59
CA SER A 50 21.57 -4.13 11.21
C SER A 50 20.30 -4.47 10.41
N SER A 51 20.09 -3.87 9.22
CA SER A 51 18.85 -4.08 8.47
C SER A 51 19.00 -3.82 6.98
N ALA A 52 18.31 -4.64 6.18
CA ALA A 52 18.09 -4.35 4.78
C ALA A 52 17.13 -3.17 4.60
N VAL A 53 17.23 -2.56 3.42
CA VAL A 53 16.37 -1.47 2.96
C VAL A 53 15.78 -1.92 1.63
N TRP A 54 14.50 -1.63 1.42
CA TRP A 54 13.76 -2.10 0.26
C TRP A 54 13.18 -0.94 -0.53
N GLN A 55 13.12 -1.09 -1.84
CA GLN A 55 12.53 -0.14 -2.76
C GLN A 55 11.45 -0.79 -3.61
N MET A 56 10.37 -0.05 -3.85
CA MET A 56 9.28 -0.45 -4.72
C MET A 56 8.75 0.77 -5.48
N MET A 57 8.36 0.53 -6.74
CA MET A 57 7.85 1.56 -7.63
C MET A 57 6.35 1.33 -7.85
N VAL A 58 5.52 2.24 -7.33
CA VAL A 58 4.07 2.22 -7.50
C VAL A 58 3.69 3.04 -8.74
N PRO A 59 3.17 2.41 -9.82
CA PRO A 59 2.75 3.13 -11.01
C PRO A 59 1.71 4.20 -10.71
N GLY A 60 1.86 5.37 -11.35
CA GLY A 60 0.85 6.41 -11.35
C GLY A 60 -0.33 6.06 -12.27
N SER A 61 -1.50 6.62 -11.99
CA SER A 61 -2.70 6.47 -12.84
C SER A 61 -3.51 7.76 -12.89
N GLY A 62 -4.21 7.99 -14.00
CA GLY A 62 -5.08 9.16 -14.18
C GLY A 62 -4.34 10.49 -14.00
N GLY A 63 -3.14 10.61 -14.57
CA GLY A 63 -2.30 11.82 -14.49
C GLY A 63 -1.51 11.98 -13.19
N ARG A 64 -1.61 11.02 -12.25
CA ARG A 64 -0.77 11.03 -11.04
C ARG A 64 0.66 10.57 -11.37
N PRO A 65 1.68 11.14 -10.70
CA PRO A 65 3.04 10.67 -10.85
C PRO A 65 3.20 9.25 -10.27
N GLN A 66 4.21 8.54 -10.76
CA GLN A 66 4.71 7.34 -10.10
C GLN A 66 5.23 7.69 -8.70
N ALA A 67 5.08 6.76 -7.75
CA ALA A 67 5.63 6.89 -6.42
C ALA A 67 6.73 5.85 -6.17
N MET A 68 7.91 6.32 -5.75
CA MET A 68 8.97 5.44 -5.24
C MET A 68 8.84 5.36 -3.72
N LEU A 69 8.70 4.14 -3.19
CA LEU A 69 8.71 3.90 -1.75
C LEU A 69 10.06 3.30 -1.36
N THR A 70 10.68 3.84 -0.32
CA THR A 70 11.87 3.25 0.31
C THR A 70 11.52 2.85 1.74
N LEU A 71 11.51 1.55 2.02
CA LEU A 71 11.10 0.98 3.29
C LEU A 71 12.33 0.67 4.13
N TRP A 72 12.30 1.14 5.38
CA TRP A 72 13.35 0.94 6.37
C TRP A 72 12.80 0.23 7.62
N PRO A 73 12.49 -1.09 7.56
CA PRO A 73 11.88 -1.80 8.68
C PRO A 73 12.70 -1.72 9.97
N GLY A 74 14.04 -1.86 9.87
CA GLY A 74 14.93 -1.84 11.04
C GLY A 74 14.96 -0.54 11.84
N ILE A 75 14.50 0.58 11.26
CA ILE A 75 14.39 1.88 11.95
C ILE A 75 12.97 2.46 11.88
N ARG A 76 11.99 1.63 11.50
CA ARG A 76 10.57 1.99 11.48
C ARG A 76 10.27 3.27 10.68
N ARG A 77 10.83 3.34 9.48
CA ARG A 77 10.71 4.49 8.59
C ARG A 77 10.30 4.07 7.19
N ILE A 78 9.55 4.93 6.52
CA ILE A 78 9.32 4.88 5.08
C ILE A 78 9.58 6.26 4.49
N ASP A 79 10.21 6.29 3.33
CA ASP A 79 10.31 7.47 2.49
C ASP A 79 9.47 7.29 1.24
N VAL A 80 8.77 8.33 0.82
CA VAL A 80 7.95 8.34 -0.38
C VAL A 80 8.32 9.53 -1.24
N ILE A 81 8.71 9.26 -2.48
CA ILE A 81 8.96 10.28 -3.49
C ILE A 81 7.88 10.13 -4.56
N ALA A 82 7.05 11.15 -4.72
CA ALA A 82 5.96 11.16 -5.70
C ALA A 82 5.88 12.52 -6.39
N GLY A 83 6.39 12.59 -7.63
CA GLY A 83 6.57 13.86 -8.34
C GLY A 83 7.48 14.81 -7.55
N PRO A 84 7.06 16.07 -7.26
CA PRO A 84 7.87 17.02 -6.50
C PRO A 84 7.85 16.78 -4.97
N ALA A 85 6.97 15.90 -4.48
CA ALA A 85 6.84 15.67 -3.05
C ALA A 85 7.82 14.59 -2.56
N THR A 86 8.51 14.89 -1.47
CA THR A 86 9.29 13.93 -0.69
C THR A 86 8.73 13.89 0.73
N ILE A 87 8.27 12.71 1.17
CA ILE A 87 7.70 12.48 2.48
C ILE A 87 8.60 11.51 3.23
N VAL A 88 9.03 11.89 4.42
CA VAL A 88 9.76 11.03 5.35
C VAL A 88 8.84 10.74 6.52
N PHE A 89 8.51 9.47 6.75
CA PHE A 89 7.54 9.08 7.75
C PHE A 89 8.15 8.03 8.70
N THR A 90 8.48 8.48 9.92
CA THR A 90 9.16 7.70 10.98
C THR A 90 8.20 7.18 12.07
N ASP A 91 8.74 6.42 13.03
CA ASP A 91 8.02 5.76 14.15
C ASP A 91 6.81 4.91 13.70
N LEU A 92 6.99 4.20 12.59
CA LEU A 92 6.01 3.24 12.11
C LEU A 92 5.85 2.08 13.10
N ARG A 93 4.59 1.75 13.40
CA ARG A 93 4.27 0.62 14.26
C ARG A 93 3.64 -0.49 13.45
N ASN A 94 2.58 -0.16 12.75
CA ASN A 94 1.78 -1.12 12.00
C ASN A 94 1.50 -0.60 10.59
N VAL A 95 1.11 -1.53 9.75
CA VAL A 95 0.63 -1.30 8.40
C VAL A 95 -0.73 -1.95 8.25
N ASP A 96 -1.72 -1.17 7.84
CA ASP A 96 -3.02 -1.68 7.44
C ASP A 96 -2.99 -1.93 5.93
N LEU A 97 -3.22 -3.17 5.54
CA LEU A 97 -3.26 -3.61 4.16
C LEU A 97 -4.73 -3.67 3.74
N VAL A 98 -5.10 -2.87 2.76
CA VAL A 98 -6.40 -2.94 2.08
C VAL A 98 -6.15 -3.62 0.74
N PRO A 99 -6.40 -4.95 0.64
CA PRO A 99 -5.96 -5.76 -0.49
C PRO A 99 -6.38 -5.16 -1.83
N GLU A 100 -5.43 -5.11 -2.76
CA GLU A 100 -5.61 -4.57 -4.10
C GLU A 100 -6.02 -3.08 -4.19
N VAL A 101 -6.00 -2.35 -3.08
CA VAL A 101 -6.46 -0.95 -3.01
C VAL A 101 -5.33 -0.04 -2.53
N GLU A 102 -4.90 -0.19 -1.28
CA GLU A 102 -3.95 0.72 -0.65
C GLU A 102 -3.29 0.14 0.59
N VAL A 103 -2.21 0.79 0.99
CA VAL A 103 -1.46 0.50 2.20
C VAL A 103 -1.46 1.73 3.08
N GLN A 104 -1.81 1.57 4.35
CA GLN A 104 -1.80 2.65 5.34
C GLN A 104 -0.74 2.39 6.40
N PHE A 105 0.30 3.21 6.40
CA PHE A 105 1.39 3.17 7.37
C PHE A 105 1.01 3.99 8.60
N ARG A 106 1.06 3.39 9.80
CA ARG A 106 0.54 4.01 11.02
C ARG A 106 1.61 4.23 12.08
N ARG A 107 1.57 5.41 12.67
CA ARG A 107 2.29 5.75 13.90
C ARG A 107 1.46 5.43 15.14
N ALA A 108 2.09 5.50 16.31
CA ALA A 108 1.39 5.39 17.59
C ALA A 108 0.39 6.55 17.83
N ASN A 109 0.68 7.75 17.31
CA ASN A 109 -0.10 8.97 17.50
C ASN A 109 -1.30 9.13 16.53
N ARG A 110 -1.83 8.03 15.97
CA ARG A 110 -2.95 7.98 15.00
C ARG A 110 -2.69 8.62 13.63
N GLU A 111 -1.60 9.35 13.44
CA GLU A 111 -1.17 9.84 12.13
C GLU A 111 -0.92 8.67 11.18
N LEU A 112 -1.25 8.87 9.90
CA LEU A 112 -1.11 7.85 8.89
C LEU A 112 -0.67 8.41 7.53
N LEU A 113 0.12 7.59 6.84
CA LEU A 113 0.52 7.78 5.45
C LEU A 113 -0.16 6.70 4.62
N ILE A 114 -0.92 7.10 3.62
CA ILE A 114 -1.59 6.19 2.68
C ILE A 114 -0.86 6.21 1.36
N VAL A 115 -0.58 5.02 0.82
CA VAL A 115 -0.13 4.83 -0.56
C VAL A 115 -1.13 3.91 -1.24
N ALA A 116 -1.83 4.42 -2.25
CA ALA A 116 -2.77 3.64 -3.03
C ALA A 116 -2.14 3.06 -4.28
N ARG A 117 -2.71 1.94 -4.76
CA ARG A 117 -2.50 1.51 -6.14
C ARG A 117 -2.88 2.65 -7.08
N GLY A 118 -2.03 2.91 -8.08
CA GLY A 118 -2.20 4.06 -8.97
C GLY A 118 -1.51 5.35 -8.50
N GLY A 119 -0.61 5.27 -7.51
CA GLY A 119 0.37 6.31 -7.19
C GLY A 119 -0.15 7.46 -6.34
N LYS A 120 -1.37 7.36 -5.78
CA LYS A 120 -1.89 8.39 -4.88
C LYS A 120 -1.22 8.25 -3.51
N VAL A 121 -0.68 9.36 -3.01
CA VAL A 121 -0.06 9.45 -1.68
C VAL A 121 -0.82 10.47 -0.84
N ILE A 122 -1.16 10.12 0.40
CA ILE A 122 -1.92 10.98 1.32
C ILE A 122 -1.24 10.94 2.69
N VAL A 123 -0.98 12.11 3.27
CA VAL A 123 -0.61 12.24 4.68
C VAL A 123 -1.82 12.76 5.45
N ARG A 124 -2.13 12.12 6.58
CA ARG A 124 -3.17 12.54 7.53
C ARG A 124 -2.53 12.66 8.91
N ALA A 125 -2.57 13.87 9.45
CA ALA A 125 -2.17 14.18 10.81
C ALA A 125 -3.40 14.25 11.72
#